data_AF-A0A843IUQ5-F1
#
_entry.id   AF-A0A843IUQ5-F1
#
_cell.length_a   1.000
_cell.length_b   1.000
_cell.length_c   1.000
_cell.angle_alpha   90.00
_cell.angle_beta   90.00
_cell.angle_gamma   90.00
#
_symmetry.space_group_name_H-M   'P 1'
#
loop_
_entity.id
_entity.type
_entity.pdbx_description
1 polymer ?
#
loop_
_entity_poly.entity_id
_entity_poly.type
_entity_poly.pdbx_seq_one_letter_code
_entity_poly.pdbx_strand_id
1 'polypeptide(L)'
;MDREGLSRMLKESAAAVLSYVEDMQFATDPPMGVSVSEVGSYDVWDGYAVLHLQSLPQDTGSLELMVDDKVYSDEEAGFTRYDEVSRTIMIRPDPSLLSLMSISHPRVRVISDMKFLLRAMTAFLDRYSGLIRLPDVPPCVGEPCFPEGSPPSEEQVSAVRAILSNGMSYVWGAPGTGKTQFVLATCIKTCVRDGLKVAVFAPTNNSVEQVLRGILKAFPESELGGGILRLGVPTREFLMKHPEMCEDRQAQRRADRLECSIRNLEEVIFERTCERVRKDVDAIVERLSRMDPGRPPDPDPELEAMISPILALCSAMSGARDSGSDLRKTLSEARSLLYDRDRPALGIPEYSD
;
A
#
# COMPACT_ATOMS: atom_id res chain seq x y z
N MET A 1 29.15 16.99 5.41
CA MET A 1 28.99 15.54 5.15
C MET A 1 28.64 15.41 3.67
N ASP A 2 29.36 14.59 2.92
CA ASP A 2 29.04 14.34 1.52
C ASP A 2 27.84 13.39 1.38
N ARG A 3 27.30 13.33 0.17
CA ARG A 3 26.10 12.56 -0.17
C ARG A 3 26.29 11.07 0.09
N GLU A 4 27.48 10.55 -0.26
CA GLU A 4 27.82 9.15 -0.06
C GLU A 4 27.99 8.79 1.42
N GLY A 5 28.64 9.66 2.21
CA GLY A 5 28.79 9.49 3.64
C GLY A 5 27.45 9.47 4.37
N LEU A 6 26.52 10.39 4.02
CA LEU A 6 25.17 10.40 4.58
C LEU A 6 24.39 9.13 4.22
N SER A 7 24.41 8.76 2.93
CA SER A 7 23.75 7.55 2.44
C SER A 7 24.25 6.30 3.17
N ARG A 8 25.58 6.14 3.31
CA ARG A 8 26.19 5.02 4.03
C ARG A 8 25.75 4.98 5.48
N MET A 9 25.86 6.11 6.18
CA MET A 9 25.46 6.23 7.59
C MET A 9 24.00 5.84 7.83
N LEU A 10 23.09 6.31 6.97
CA LEU A 10 21.67 5.99 7.09
C LEU A 10 21.40 4.49 6.92
N LYS A 11 22.05 3.85 5.93
CA LYS A 11 21.92 2.40 5.69
C LYS A 11 22.50 1.58 6.85
N GLU A 12 23.71 1.92 7.31
CA GLU A 12 24.37 1.24 8.42
C GLU A 12 23.54 1.37 9.71
N SER A 13 23.03 2.57 9.98
CA SER A 13 22.18 2.80 11.15
C SER A 13 20.86 2.02 11.08
N ALA A 14 20.20 2.00 9.92
CA ALA A 14 18.97 1.22 9.72
C ALA A 14 19.20 -0.28 9.89
N ALA A 15 20.27 -0.81 9.30
CA ALA A 15 20.64 -2.22 9.41
C ALA A 15 20.99 -2.61 10.85
N ALA A 16 21.74 -1.76 11.56
CA ALA A 16 22.10 -2.00 12.96
C ALA A 16 20.86 -2.04 13.86
N VAL A 17 19.89 -1.14 13.64
CA VAL A 17 18.61 -1.15 14.40
C VAL A 17 17.81 -2.40 14.09
N LEU A 18 17.69 -2.80 12.81
CA LEU A 18 16.96 -4.01 12.44
C LEU A 18 17.59 -5.26 13.06
N SER A 19 18.92 -5.42 12.97
CA SER A 19 19.65 -6.54 13.57
C SER A 19 19.45 -6.58 15.09
N TYR A 20 19.57 -5.43 15.76
CA TYR A 20 19.37 -5.35 17.21
C TYR A 20 17.95 -5.77 17.61
N VAL A 21 16.93 -5.32 16.88
CA VAL A 21 15.53 -5.70 17.15
C VAL A 21 15.31 -7.18 16.87
N GLU A 22 15.89 -7.74 15.80
CA GLU A 22 15.78 -9.17 15.50
C GLU A 22 16.42 -10.05 16.58
N ASP A 23 17.60 -9.66 17.07
CA ASP A 23 18.30 -10.39 18.13
C ASP A 23 17.58 -10.28 19.48
N MET A 24 16.93 -9.15 19.76
CA MET A 24 16.32 -8.86 21.06
C MET A 24 14.81 -9.12 21.12
N GLN A 25 14.15 -9.43 20.00
CA GLN A 25 12.68 -9.47 19.88
C GLN A 25 12.03 -10.27 20.99
N PHE A 26 12.54 -11.47 21.29
CA PHE A 26 12.00 -12.34 22.35
C PHE A 26 12.96 -12.50 23.55
N ALA A 27 14.01 -11.67 23.62
CA ALA A 27 14.93 -11.61 24.74
C ALA A 27 14.45 -10.66 25.86
N THR A 28 13.41 -9.86 25.60
CA THR A 28 12.82 -8.89 26.52
C THR A 28 11.35 -9.18 26.79
N ASP A 29 10.82 -8.79 27.96
CA ASP A 29 9.38 -8.78 28.25
C ASP A 29 8.96 -7.33 28.62
N PRO A 30 8.11 -6.65 27.82
CA PRO A 30 7.50 -7.15 26.59
C PRO A 30 8.52 -7.35 25.45
N PRO A 31 8.21 -8.22 24.48
CA PRO A 31 9.04 -8.43 23.30
C PRO A 31 9.29 -7.13 22.53
N MET A 32 10.51 -6.96 22.02
CA MET A 32 10.95 -5.73 21.34
C MET A 32 10.48 -5.70 19.88
N GLY A 33 10.12 -4.52 19.38
CA GLY A 33 9.76 -4.36 17.96
C GLY A 33 8.43 -5.01 17.59
N VAL A 34 7.60 -5.32 18.60
CA VAL A 34 6.26 -5.84 18.39
C VAL A 34 5.24 -5.02 19.17
N SER A 35 4.02 -5.00 18.66
CA SER A 35 2.86 -4.56 19.43
C SER A 35 2.18 -5.80 20.02
N VAL A 36 1.96 -5.79 21.33
CA VAL A 36 1.34 -6.92 22.04
C VAL A 36 -0.08 -6.54 22.45
N SER A 37 -1.04 -7.34 22.03
CA SER A 37 -2.44 -7.30 22.47
C SER A 37 -2.72 -8.50 23.37
N GLU A 38 -3.07 -8.23 24.63
CA GLU A 38 -3.47 -9.27 25.57
C GLU A 38 -4.83 -9.87 25.18
N VAL A 39 -4.92 -11.20 25.25
CA VAL A 39 -6.20 -11.92 25.13
C VAL A 39 -6.79 -12.07 26.53
N GLY A 40 -7.94 -11.43 26.76
CA GLY A 40 -8.61 -11.45 28.06
C GLY A 40 -9.30 -12.80 28.34
N SER A 41 -9.83 -13.43 27.30
CA SER A 41 -10.40 -14.78 27.33
C SER A 41 -10.40 -15.37 25.93
N TYR A 42 -10.58 -16.69 25.83
CA TYR A 42 -10.80 -17.35 24.55
C TYR A 42 -11.77 -18.51 24.69
N ASP A 43 -12.55 -18.73 23.64
CA ASP A 43 -13.45 -19.86 23.52
C ASP A 43 -12.86 -20.85 22.52
N VAL A 44 -12.62 -22.09 22.96
CA VAL A 44 -12.12 -23.16 22.08
C VAL A 44 -13.29 -24.00 21.58
N TRP A 45 -13.33 -24.23 20.27
CA TRP A 45 -14.33 -25.01 19.55
C TRP A 45 -13.65 -26.10 18.73
N ASP A 46 -14.45 -26.95 18.09
CA ASP A 46 -13.93 -27.97 17.19
C ASP A 46 -13.31 -27.31 15.93
N GLY A 47 -11.99 -27.40 15.82
CA GLY A 47 -11.22 -26.87 14.68
C GLY A 47 -10.95 -25.36 14.68
N TYR A 48 -11.35 -24.62 15.72
CA TYR A 48 -11.03 -23.18 15.82
C TYR A 48 -11.09 -22.65 17.26
N ALA A 49 -10.49 -21.48 17.50
CA ALA A 49 -10.67 -20.74 18.73
C ALA A 49 -11.01 -19.26 18.44
N VAL A 50 -11.79 -18.66 19.33
CA VAL A 50 -12.15 -17.23 19.29
C VAL A 50 -11.43 -16.54 20.44
N LEU A 51 -10.54 -15.60 20.10
CA LEU A 51 -9.76 -14.81 21.03
C LEU A 51 -10.49 -13.48 21.31
N HIS A 52 -10.70 -13.14 22.58
CA HIS A 52 -11.30 -11.88 23.00
C HIS A 52 -10.19 -10.91 23.46
N LEU A 53 -9.95 -9.86 22.69
CA LEU A 53 -8.83 -8.96 22.91
C LEU A 53 -9.16 -7.87 23.91
N GLN A 54 -8.22 -7.57 24.82
CA GLN A 54 -8.33 -6.41 25.71
C GLN A 54 -8.08 -5.09 24.95
N SER A 55 -7.16 -5.13 23.98
CA SER A 55 -6.77 -4.00 23.13
C SER A 55 -6.64 -4.42 21.67
N LEU A 56 -6.99 -3.51 20.74
CA LEU A 56 -6.85 -3.74 19.31
C LEU A 56 -5.36 -3.81 18.93
N PRO A 57 -4.94 -4.77 18.09
CA PRO A 57 -3.59 -4.78 17.53
C PRO A 57 -3.35 -3.52 16.70
N GLN A 58 -2.12 -3.02 16.69
CA GLN A 58 -1.78 -1.82 15.90
C GLN A 58 -1.79 -2.07 14.39
N ASP A 59 -1.45 -3.29 13.96
CA ASP A 59 -1.47 -3.73 12.56
C ASP A 59 -1.93 -5.19 12.51
N THR A 60 -2.75 -5.55 11.52
CA THR A 60 -3.30 -6.90 11.34
C THR A 60 -2.72 -7.64 10.13
N GLY A 61 -1.78 -7.04 9.41
CA GLY A 61 -1.14 -7.62 8.23
C GLY A 61 0.01 -8.59 8.53
N SER A 62 0.54 -8.58 9.75
CA SER A 62 1.59 -9.49 10.20
C SER A 62 1.38 -9.87 11.67
N LEU A 63 0.44 -10.79 11.89
CA LEU A 63 0.07 -11.29 13.21
C LEU A 63 0.81 -12.59 13.54
N GLU A 64 1.18 -12.74 14.80
CA GLU A 64 1.69 -13.96 15.40
C GLU A 64 0.89 -14.24 16.68
N LEU A 65 0.76 -15.52 17.03
CA LEU A 65 0.12 -15.95 18.25
C LEU A 65 1.18 -16.38 19.26
N MET A 66 1.20 -15.77 20.43
CA MET A 66 2.07 -16.20 21.52
C MET A 66 1.25 -16.91 22.59
N VAL A 67 1.58 -18.17 22.83
CA VAL A 67 0.97 -19.01 23.86
C VAL A 67 2.05 -19.32 24.90
N ASP A 68 1.87 -18.77 26.09
CA ASP A 68 2.89 -18.63 27.12
C ASP A 68 4.19 -18.00 26.55
N ASP A 69 5.21 -18.83 26.32
CA ASP A 69 6.53 -18.44 25.81
C ASP A 69 6.77 -18.87 24.35
N LYS A 70 5.84 -19.63 23.75
CA LYS A 70 5.98 -20.13 22.38
C LYS A 70 5.22 -19.24 21.40
N VAL A 71 5.90 -18.86 20.32
CA VAL A 71 5.35 -18.07 19.23
C VAL A 71 4.97 -18.98 18.07
N TYR A 72 3.81 -18.71 17.49
CA TYR A 72 3.25 -19.36 16.31
C TYR A 72 3.03 -18.29 15.24
N SER A 73 3.51 -18.57 14.04
CA SER A 73 3.32 -17.72 12.86
C SER A 73 1.85 -17.63 12.44
N ASP A 74 1.55 -16.71 11.51
CA ASP A 74 0.20 -16.60 10.92
C ASP A 74 -0.29 -17.92 10.33
N GLU A 75 0.59 -18.64 9.62
CA GLU A 75 0.29 -19.94 9.00
C GLU A 75 -0.02 -21.02 10.05
N GLU A 76 0.73 -21.06 11.14
CA GLU A 76 0.54 -22.04 12.22
C GLU A 76 -0.69 -21.73 13.07
N ALA A 77 -0.99 -20.45 13.30
CA ALA A 77 -2.15 -20.01 14.07
C ALA A 77 -3.44 -20.02 13.24
N GLY A 78 -3.35 -19.83 11.92
CA GLY A 78 -4.49 -19.79 11.00
C GLY A 78 -5.44 -18.62 11.27
N PHE A 79 -4.93 -17.38 11.30
CA PHE A 79 -5.77 -16.19 11.50
C PHE A 79 -6.74 -16.04 10.32
N THR A 80 -8.04 -15.93 10.60
CA THR A 80 -9.07 -15.99 9.54
C THR A 80 -10.09 -14.86 9.57
N ARG A 81 -10.43 -14.34 10.76
CA ARG A 81 -11.43 -13.28 10.89
C ARG A 81 -11.09 -12.36 12.05
N TYR A 82 -11.14 -11.06 11.77
CA TYR A 82 -11.01 -10.01 12.78
C TYR A 82 -12.26 -9.13 12.79
N ASP A 83 -12.78 -8.86 13.98
CA ASP A 83 -13.89 -7.95 14.19
C ASP A 83 -13.47 -6.87 15.19
N GLU A 84 -13.27 -5.65 14.69
CA GLU A 84 -12.88 -4.47 15.47
C GLU A 84 -13.96 -4.03 16.46
N VAL A 85 -15.24 -4.31 16.19
CA VAL A 85 -16.36 -3.88 17.02
C VAL A 85 -16.46 -4.77 18.25
N SER A 86 -16.42 -6.09 18.04
CA SER A 86 -16.44 -7.07 19.14
C SER A 86 -15.07 -7.33 19.75
N ARG A 87 -13.98 -6.82 19.14
CA ARG A 87 -12.58 -7.05 19.51
C ARG A 87 -12.22 -8.53 19.54
N THR A 88 -12.69 -9.27 18.54
CA THR A 88 -12.47 -10.71 18.45
C THR A 88 -11.59 -11.08 17.26
N ILE A 89 -10.74 -12.08 17.47
CA ILE A 89 -9.94 -12.72 16.41
C ILE A 89 -10.26 -14.21 16.40
N MET A 90 -10.54 -14.76 15.22
CA MET A 90 -10.71 -16.20 15.03
C MET A 90 -9.43 -16.81 14.46
N ILE A 91 -8.94 -17.85 15.14
CA ILE A 91 -7.76 -18.64 14.75
C ILE A 91 -8.17 -20.09 14.45
N ARG A 92 -7.44 -20.75 13.55
CA ARG A 92 -7.61 -22.17 13.18
C ARG A 92 -6.28 -22.92 13.21
N PRO A 93 -5.65 -23.04 14.39
CA PRO A 93 -4.40 -23.74 14.51
C PRO A 93 -4.61 -25.25 14.44
N ASP A 94 -3.51 -26.00 14.47
CA ASP A 94 -3.58 -27.46 14.52
C ASP A 94 -4.27 -27.98 15.81
N PRO A 95 -4.79 -29.23 15.81
CA PRO A 95 -5.52 -29.79 16.95
C PRO A 95 -4.72 -29.86 18.26
N SER A 96 -3.39 -29.94 18.20
CA SER A 96 -2.55 -29.99 19.40
C SER A 96 -2.54 -28.65 20.12
N LEU A 97 -2.53 -27.53 19.38
CA LEU A 97 -2.62 -26.19 19.98
C LEU A 97 -3.99 -25.92 20.58
N LEU A 98 -5.08 -26.32 19.89
CA LEU A 98 -6.45 -26.22 20.45
C LEU A 98 -6.61 -27.04 21.74
N SER A 99 -6.00 -28.23 21.79
CA SER A 99 -6.00 -29.08 22.97
C SER A 99 -5.25 -28.43 24.13
N LEU A 100 -4.08 -27.84 23.85
CA LEU A 100 -3.30 -27.11 24.85
C LEU A 100 -4.11 -25.94 25.44
N MET A 101 -4.76 -25.15 24.57
CA MET A 101 -5.60 -24.03 24.98
C MET A 101 -6.78 -24.49 25.85
N SER A 102 -7.45 -25.58 25.47
CA SER A 102 -8.59 -26.14 26.21
C SER A 102 -8.24 -26.73 27.57
N ILE A 103 -7.07 -27.38 27.70
CA ILE A 103 -6.71 -28.13 28.90
C ILE A 103 -5.97 -27.24 29.89
N SER A 104 -4.88 -26.61 29.43
CA SER A 104 -3.94 -25.92 30.31
C SER A 104 -4.31 -24.47 30.59
N HIS A 105 -5.26 -23.92 29.83
CA HIS A 105 -5.63 -22.51 29.89
C HIS A 105 -4.43 -21.54 29.89
N PRO A 106 -3.47 -21.69 28.95
CA PRO A 106 -2.27 -20.87 28.88
C PRO A 106 -2.58 -19.39 28.69
N ARG A 107 -1.60 -18.53 28.99
CA ARG A 107 -1.68 -17.10 28.66
C ARG A 107 -1.53 -16.94 27.16
N VAL A 108 -2.47 -16.22 26.54
CA VAL A 108 -2.45 -15.99 25.09
C VAL A 108 -2.29 -14.50 24.82
N ARG A 109 -1.40 -14.18 23.88
CA ARG A 109 -1.15 -12.82 23.39
C ARG A 109 -1.17 -12.85 21.86
N VAL A 110 -1.73 -11.80 21.26
CA VAL A 110 -1.61 -11.56 19.82
C VAL A 110 -0.51 -10.54 19.62
N ILE A 111 0.49 -10.93 18.84
CA ILE A 111 1.66 -10.11 18.54
C ILE A 111 1.51 -9.57 17.12
N SER A 112 1.77 -8.29 16.95
CA SER A 112 1.90 -7.67 15.63
C SER A 112 3.36 -7.28 15.42
N ASP A 113 4.01 -7.94 14.47
CA ASP A 113 5.44 -7.75 14.20
C ASP A 113 5.67 -6.42 13.49
N MET A 114 6.24 -5.42 14.16
CA MET A 114 6.50 -4.10 13.58
C MET A 114 7.83 -4.04 12.81
N LYS A 115 8.61 -5.14 12.75
CA LYS A 115 9.85 -5.18 11.97
C LYS A 115 9.61 -4.92 10.49
N PHE A 116 8.39 -5.14 9.98
CA PHE A 116 8.06 -4.78 8.60
C PHE A 116 8.33 -3.29 8.31
N LEU A 117 8.13 -2.39 9.29
CA LEU A 117 8.43 -0.96 9.14
C LEU A 117 9.94 -0.72 8.97
N LEU A 118 10.75 -1.43 9.76
CA LEU A 118 12.21 -1.37 9.66
C LEU A 118 12.68 -1.94 8.33
N ARG A 119 12.14 -3.07 7.89
CA ARG A 119 12.44 -3.68 6.58
C ARG A 119 12.03 -2.77 5.42
N ALA A 120 10.86 -2.14 5.50
CA ALA A 120 10.39 -1.17 4.51
C ALA A 120 11.29 0.07 4.46
N MET A 121 11.73 0.57 5.62
CA MET A 121 12.70 1.68 5.71
C MET A 121 14.05 1.29 5.10
N THR A 122 14.57 0.10 5.40
CA THR A 122 15.82 -0.40 4.81
C THR A 122 15.70 -0.49 3.29
N ALA A 123 14.63 -1.07 2.78
CA ALA A 123 14.37 -1.14 1.33
C ALA A 123 14.25 0.25 0.68
N PHE A 124 13.60 1.20 1.37
CA PHE A 124 13.53 2.59 0.93
C PHE A 124 14.93 3.22 0.85
N LEU A 125 15.73 3.10 1.90
CA LEU A 125 17.10 3.62 1.92
C LEU A 125 17.96 2.94 0.86
N ASP A 126 17.79 1.65 0.62
CA ASP A 126 18.55 0.96 -0.42
C ASP A 126 18.31 1.53 -1.81
N ARG A 127 17.06 1.90 -2.10
CA ARG A 127 16.65 2.45 -3.39
C ARG A 127 16.90 3.95 -3.52
N TYR A 128 16.76 4.70 -2.43
CA TYR A 128 16.64 6.16 -2.47
C TYR A 128 17.64 6.92 -1.59
N SER A 129 18.48 6.26 -0.79
CA SER A 129 19.47 6.97 0.07
C SER A 129 20.40 7.86 -0.75
N GLY A 130 20.69 7.44 -1.98
CA GLY A 130 21.40 8.26 -2.94
C GLY A 130 20.72 9.62 -3.13
N LEU A 131 19.41 9.76 -3.13
CA LEU A 131 18.72 11.04 -3.35
C LEU A 131 18.67 11.94 -2.10
N ILE A 132 19.05 11.43 -0.92
CA ILE A 132 18.95 12.16 0.34
C ILE A 132 20.14 13.10 0.49
N ARG A 133 19.86 14.36 0.83
CA ARG A 133 20.85 15.37 1.20
C ARG A 133 20.30 16.29 2.28
N LEU A 134 21.18 16.86 3.08
CA LEU A 134 20.79 17.95 3.98
C LEU A 134 20.45 19.18 3.14
N PRO A 135 19.36 19.89 3.46
CA PRO A 135 18.99 21.12 2.77
C PRO A 135 20.03 22.20 3.07
N ASP A 136 20.65 22.71 2.01
CA ASP A 136 21.68 23.76 2.02
C ASP A 136 21.17 25.11 1.51
N VAL A 137 19.99 25.11 0.89
CA VAL A 137 19.32 26.31 0.38
C VAL A 137 18.18 26.69 1.32
N PRO A 138 18.12 27.94 1.82
CA PRO A 138 16.98 28.40 2.57
C PRO A 138 15.72 28.42 1.69
N PRO A 139 14.52 28.33 2.28
CA PRO A 139 13.31 28.64 1.54
C PRO A 139 13.40 30.11 1.13
N CYS A 140 13.64 30.42 -0.16
CA CYS A 140 13.78 31.79 -0.67
C CYS A 140 12.46 32.55 -0.53
N VAL A 141 12.17 33.01 0.68
CA VAL A 141 10.89 33.61 1.06
C VAL A 141 11.05 35.07 1.47
N GLY A 142 9.99 35.85 1.28
CA GLY A 142 9.88 37.25 1.68
C GLY A 142 9.73 37.45 3.19
N GLU A 143 9.26 38.63 3.59
CA GLU A 143 9.06 38.97 5.00
C GLU A 143 8.04 38.03 5.67
N PRO A 144 8.29 37.57 6.93
CA PRO A 144 7.40 36.63 7.59
C PRO A 144 5.99 37.18 7.78
N CYS A 145 4.99 36.37 7.42
CA CYS A 145 3.59 36.74 7.60
C CYS A 145 3.05 36.20 8.93
N PHE A 146 3.13 37.02 9.97
CA PHE A 146 2.57 36.67 11.28
C PHE A 146 1.02 36.66 11.25
N PRO A 147 0.37 35.71 11.95
CA PRO A 147 -1.08 35.70 12.10
C PRO A 147 -1.59 36.92 12.90
N GLU A 148 -2.82 37.34 12.62
CA GLU A 148 -3.46 38.45 13.34
C GLU A 148 -3.76 38.06 14.80
N GLY A 149 -3.58 38.99 15.74
CA GLY A 149 -3.87 38.78 17.16
C GLY A 149 -2.73 39.21 18.09
N SER A 150 -2.37 38.34 19.03
CA SER A 150 -1.31 38.62 20.01
C SER A 150 0.06 38.80 19.33
N PRO A 151 0.82 39.86 19.67
CA PRO A 151 2.13 40.08 19.08
C PRO A 151 3.08 38.91 19.41
N PRO A 152 3.94 38.50 18.45
CA PRO A 152 4.92 37.46 18.68
C PRO A 152 5.92 37.86 19.77
N SER A 153 6.39 36.89 20.57
CA SER A 153 7.55 37.11 21.43
C SER A 153 8.83 37.24 20.60
N GLU A 154 9.89 37.84 21.16
CA GLU A 154 11.18 37.98 20.48
C GLU A 154 11.76 36.62 20.07
N GLU A 155 11.59 35.59 20.91
CA GLU A 155 12.03 34.23 20.63
C GLU A 155 11.24 33.60 19.48
N GLN A 156 9.94 33.87 19.38
CA GLN A 156 9.12 33.40 18.26
C GLN A 156 9.51 34.08 16.95
N VAL A 157 9.77 35.39 16.98
CA VAL A 157 10.29 36.13 15.81
C VAL A 157 11.64 35.55 15.38
N SER A 158 12.54 35.33 16.34
CA SER A 158 13.85 34.74 16.09
C SER A 158 13.74 33.34 15.47
N ALA A 159 12.88 32.48 16.02
CA ALA A 159 12.65 31.14 15.50
C ALA A 159 12.08 31.13 14.07
N VAL A 160 11.09 32.00 13.79
CA VAL A 160 10.52 32.15 12.44
C VAL A 160 11.58 32.61 11.45
N ARG A 161 12.36 33.64 11.79
CA ARG A 161 13.45 34.12 10.94
C ARG A 161 14.51 33.05 10.72
N ALA A 162 14.87 32.27 11.75
CA ALA A 162 15.83 31.19 11.61
C ALA A 162 15.34 30.12 10.61
N ILE A 163 14.08 29.69 10.71
CA ILE A 163 13.49 28.70 9.79
C ILE A 163 13.49 29.23 8.34
N LEU A 164 13.16 30.50 8.14
CA LEU A 164 13.01 31.07 6.81
C LEU A 164 14.35 31.47 6.15
N SER A 165 15.42 31.64 6.93
CA SER A 165 16.74 32.08 6.44
C SER A 165 17.80 30.98 6.39
N ASN A 166 17.53 29.78 6.90
CA ASN A 166 18.47 28.66 6.92
C ASN A 166 17.88 27.43 6.22
N GLY A 167 18.71 26.66 5.52
CA GLY A 167 18.28 25.41 4.88
C GLY A 167 17.78 24.35 5.89
N MET A 168 18.35 24.35 7.10
CA MET A 168 17.92 23.47 8.19
C MET A 168 17.85 24.25 9.50
N SER A 169 16.81 24.01 10.29
CA SER A 169 16.61 24.65 11.59
C SER A 169 16.08 23.66 12.63
N TYR A 170 16.55 23.80 13.87
CA TYR A 170 16.04 23.06 15.01
C TYR A 170 15.44 24.04 16.01
N VAL A 171 14.14 23.92 16.25
CA VAL A 171 13.40 24.79 17.18
C VAL A 171 13.02 24.00 18.42
N TRP A 172 13.49 24.45 19.57
CA TRP A 172 13.13 23.91 20.87
C TRP A 172 12.28 24.92 21.66
N GLY A 173 11.41 24.41 22.53
CA GLY A 173 10.64 25.23 23.44
C GLY A 173 9.73 24.39 24.32
N ALA A 174 9.44 24.87 25.54
CA ALA A 174 8.58 24.19 26.51
C ALA A 174 7.15 23.94 25.97
N PRO A 175 6.38 22.99 26.52
CA PRO A 175 4.96 22.83 26.20
C PRO A 175 4.19 24.17 26.31
N GLY A 176 3.27 24.45 25.39
CA GLY A 176 2.46 25.68 25.40
C GLY A 176 3.11 26.93 24.78
N THR A 177 4.40 26.92 24.43
CA THR A 177 5.13 28.10 23.86
C THR A 177 4.76 28.49 22.42
N GLY A 178 3.75 27.84 21.83
CA GLY A 178 3.29 28.17 20.47
C GLY A 178 4.14 27.62 19.32
N LYS A 179 5.09 26.69 19.55
CA LYS A 179 5.91 26.07 18.49
C LYS A 179 5.12 25.64 17.26
N THR A 180 4.06 24.86 17.47
CA THR A 180 3.25 24.29 16.38
C THR A 180 2.21 25.27 15.87
N GLN A 181 1.43 25.87 16.78
CA GLN A 181 0.26 26.68 16.43
C GLN A 181 0.64 28.10 15.99
N PHE A 182 1.85 28.57 16.30
CA PHE A 182 2.32 29.92 15.99
C PHE A 182 3.55 29.89 15.08
N VAL A 183 4.69 29.38 15.57
CA VAL A 183 5.97 29.45 14.83
C VAL A 183 5.90 28.66 13.52
N LEU A 184 5.54 27.37 13.59
CA LEU A 184 5.41 26.53 12.42
C LEU A 184 4.32 27.03 11.48
N ALA A 185 3.13 27.38 12.00
CA ALA A 185 2.04 27.91 11.20
C ALA A 185 2.42 29.20 10.43
N THR A 186 3.16 30.12 11.07
CA THR A 186 3.70 31.35 10.46
C THR A 186 4.66 31.03 9.32
N CYS A 187 5.57 30.07 9.53
CA CYS A 187 6.53 29.67 8.48
C CYS A 187 5.81 29.06 7.29
N ILE A 188 4.84 28.17 7.53
CA ILE A 188 4.03 27.55 6.48
C ILE A 188 3.25 28.61 5.71
N LYS A 189 2.62 29.56 6.41
CA LYS A 189 1.91 30.69 5.81
C LYS A 189 2.79 31.53 4.90
N THR A 190 4.00 31.84 5.36
CA THR A 190 4.97 32.61 4.57
C THR A 190 5.36 31.84 3.30
N CYS A 191 5.73 30.56 3.44
CA CYS A 191 6.08 29.72 2.28
C CYS A 191 4.93 29.59 1.27
N VAL A 192 3.70 29.34 1.73
CA VAL A 192 2.53 29.15 0.85
C VAL A 192 2.19 30.44 0.09
N ARG A 193 2.26 31.60 0.75
CA ARG A 193 2.02 32.90 0.10
C ARG A 193 3.07 33.23 -0.97
N ASP A 194 4.28 32.72 -0.81
CA ASP A 194 5.34 32.82 -1.82
C ASP A 194 5.26 31.72 -2.89
N GLY A 195 4.15 30.97 -2.93
CA GLY A 195 3.89 29.95 -3.95
C GLY A 195 4.66 28.64 -3.75
N LEU A 196 5.28 28.44 -2.58
CA LEU A 196 6.00 27.21 -2.27
C LEU A 196 5.05 26.11 -1.78
N LYS A 197 5.38 24.87 -2.14
CA LYS A 197 4.71 23.67 -1.61
C LYS A 197 5.39 23.23 -0.32
N VAL A 198 4.59 23.00 0.71
CA VAL A 198 5.08 22.57 2.02
C VAL A 198 4.62 21.14 2.30
N ALA A 199 5.56 20.27 2.65
CA ALA A 199 5.26 18.94 3.18
C ALA A 199 5.44 18.93 4.69
N VAL A 200 4.42 18.46 5.41
CA VAL A 200 4.43 18.35 6.87
C VAL A 200 4.46 16.89 7.27
N PHE A 201 5.40 16.52 8.13
CA PHE A 201 5.54 15.17 8.67
C PHE A 201 5.44 15.23 10.19
N ALA A 202 4.77 14.24 10.78
CA ALA A 202 4.73 14.05 12.22
C ALA A 202 4.63 12.55 12.54
N PRO A 203 5.09 12.12 13.73
CA PRO A 203 5.17 10.69 14.06
C PRO A 203 3.80 10.01 14.24
N THR A 204 2.72 10.76 14.43
CA THR A 204 1.37 10.20 14.65
C THR A 204 0.32 10.96 13.84
N ASN A 205 -0.77 10.28 13.49
CA ASN A 205 -1.93 10.88 12.80
C ASN A 205 -2.46 12.09 13.58
N ASN A 206 -2.63 11.96 14.90
CA ASN A 206 -3.08 13.07 15.74
C ASN A 206 -2.11 14.26 15.67
N SER A 207 -0.79 14.03 15.72
CA SER A 207 0.19 15.12 15.62
C SER A 207 0.13 15.85 14.27
N VAL A 208 -0.04 15.12 13.16
CA VAL A 208 -0.25 15.75 11.84
C VAL A 208 -1.52 16.61 11.87
N GLU A 209 -2.62 16.07 12.39
CA GLU A 209 -3.90 16.77 12.47
C GLU A 209 -3.85 17.98 13.41
N GLN A 210 -3.06 17.94 14.49
CA GLN A 210 -2.83 19.11 15.36
C GLN A 210 -2.11 20.23 14.60
N VAL A 211 -1.11 19.90 13.77
CA VAL A 211 -0.44 20.87 12.90
C VAL A 211 -1.45 21.46 11.90
N LEU A 212 -2.24 20.60 11.23
CA LEU A 212 -3.25 21.05 10.27
C LEU A 212 -4.28 21.98 10.91
N ARG A 213 -4.79 21.67 12.11
CA ARG A 213 -5.68 22.58 12.85
C ARG A 213 -5.03 23.94 13.14
N GLY A 214 -3.73 23.98 13.39
CA GLY A 214 -2.98 25.23 13.58
C GLY A 214 -2.84 26.02 12.29
N ILE A 215 -2.57 25.34 11.17
CA ILE A 215 -2.55 25.94 9.84
C ILE A 215 -3.92 26.51 9.49
N LEU A 216 -5.00 25.74 9.63
CA LEU A 216 -6.36 26.19 9.33
C LEU A 216 -6.79 27.42 10.14
N LYS A 217 -6.26 27.60 11.36
CA LYS A 217 -6.49 28.81 12.16
C LYS A 217 -5.67 30.01 11.72
N ALA A 218 -4.47 29.79 11.17
CA ALA A 218 -3.55 30.86 10.77
C ALA A 218 -3.86 31.45 9.39
N PHE A 219 -4.66 30.74 8.59
CA PHE A 219 -5.07 31.14 7.25
C PHE A 219 -6.57 31.49 7.22
N PRO A 220 -6.97 32.60 6.60
CA PRO A 220 -8.37 32.81 6.26
C PRO A 220 -8.82 31.77 5.21
N GLU A 221 -10.08 31.33 5.27
CA GLU A 221 -10.62 30.28 4.38
C GLU A 221 -10.42 30.59 2.88
N SER A 222 -10.44 31.87 2.51
CA SER A 222 -10.24 32.34 1.14
C SER A 222 -8.82 32.12 0.59
N GLU A 223 -7.81 31.97 1.44
CA GLU A 223 -6.40 31.83 1.01
C GLU A 223 -5.98 30.39 0.75
N LEU A 224 -6.64 29.41 1.37
CA LEU A 224 -6.23 28.00 1.25
C LEU A 224 -6.83 27.30 0.05
N GLY A 225 -8.00 27.73 -0.45
CA GLY A 225 -8.55 27.32 -1.75
C GLY A 225 -8.54 25.81 -2.07
N GLY A 226 -8.65 24.94 -1.06
CA GLY A 226 -8.55 23.48 -1.23
C GLY A 226 -7.13 22.93 -1.48
N GLY A 227 -6.08 23.72 -1.25
CA GLY A 227 -4.68 23.37 -1.50
C GLY A 227 -4.01 22.48 -0.42
N ILE A 228 -4.77 22.00 0.57
CA ILE A 228 -4.26 21.10 1.62
C ILE A 228 -4.69 19.67 1.28
N LEU A 229 -3.69 18.81 1.07
CA LEU A 229 -3.89 17.37 0.93
C LEU A 229 -3.30 16.62 2.12
N ARG A 230 -4.14 15.87 2.82
CA ARG A 230 -3.79 15.06 3.97
C ARG A 230 -3.74 13.59 3.56
N LEU A 231 -2.52 13.05 3.50
CA LEU A 231 -2.23 11.67 3.15
C LEU A 231 -2.27 10.77 4.39
N GLY A 232 -2.72 9.51 4.23
CA GLY A 232 -2.75 8.52 5.33
C GLY A 232 -4.16 8.20 5.84
N VAL A 233 -4.28 7.56 7.00
CA VAL A 233 -5.57 7.16 7.60
C VAL A 233 -6.00 8.19 8.66
N PRO A 234 -7.06 8.98 8.44
CA PRO A 234 -7.41 10.10 9.33
C PRO A 234 -8.06 9.57 10.59
N THR A 235 -7.96 10.34 11.68
CA THR A 235 -8.88 10.11 12.79
C THR A 235 -10.32 10.33 12.31
N ARG A 236 -11.25 9.56 12.86
CA ARG A 236 -12.67 9.68 12.52
C ARG A 236 -13.19 11.11 12.73
N GLU A 237 -12.75 11.76 13.79
CA GLU A 237 -13.13 13.15 14.08
C GLU A 237 -12.65 14.11 12.99
N PHE A 238 -11.39 13.98 12.55
CA PHE A 238 -10.85 14.86 11.51
C PHE A 238 -11.54 14.61 10.16
N LEU A 239 -11.75 13.35 9.79
CA LEU A 239 -12.43 12.99 8.54
C LEU A 239 -13.84 13.55 8.45
N MET A 240 -14.61 13.54 9.55
CA MET A 240 -15.96 14.09 9.54
C MET A 240 -15.98 15.62 9.39
N LYS A 241 -14.94 16.31 9.89
CA LYS A 241 -14.86 17.78 9.85
C LYS A 241 -14.26 18.30 8.55
N HIS A 242 -13.32 17.57 7.96
CA HIS A 242 -12.56 17.99 6.77
C HIS A 242 -12.42 16.84 5.76
N PRO A 243 -13.54 16.27 5.25
CA PRO A 243 -13.49 15.16 4.29
C PRO A 243 -12.76 15.52 3.00
N GLU A 244 -12.91 16.76 2.52
CA GLU A 244 -12.31 17.28 1.29
C GLU A 244 -10.78 17.35 1.31
N MET A 245 -10.17 17.39 2.50
CA MET A 245 -8.71 17.41 2.64
C MET A 245 -8.11 16.00 2.70
N CYS A 246 -8.92 14.97 2.93
CA CYS A 246 -8.44 13.62 3.18
C CYS A 246 -8.36 12.81 1.88
N GLU A 247 -7.26 12.08 1.72
CA GLU A 247 -7.15 11.06 0.68
C GLU A 247 -8.19 9.95 0.89
N ASP A 248 -9.06 9.70 -0.10
CA ASP A 248 -9.97 8.55 -0.07
C ASP A 248 -9.25 7.27 -0.51
N ARG A 249 -8.38 6.77 0.39
CA ARG A 249 -7.65 5.51 0.19
C ARG A 249 -8.57 4.31 0.04
N GLN A 250 -9.78 4.35 0.59
CA GLN A 250 -10.71 3.22 0.49
C GLN A 250 -11.34 3.17 -0.89
N ALA A 251 -11.74 4.33 -1.44
CA ALA A 251 -12.19 4.43 -2.83
C ALA A 251 -11.06 4.04 -3.79
N GLN A 252 -9.84 4.53 -3.58
CA GLN A 252 -8.70 4.17 -4.45
C GLN A 252 -8.39 2.67 -4.38
N ARG A 253 -8.29 2.08 -3.18
CA ARG A 253 -8.07 0.62 -3.03
C ARG A 253 -9.22 -0.23 -3.56
N ARG A 254 -10.46 0.28 -3.56
CA ARG A 254 -11.59 -0.39 -4.20
C ARG A 254 -11.47 -0.30 -5.72
N ALA A 255 -11.11 0.87 -6.25
CA ALA A 255 -10.87 1.06 -7.68
C ALA A 255 -9.75 0.13 -8.16
N ASP A 256 -8.59 0.13 -7.50
CA ASP A 256 -7.45 -0.74 -7.86
C ASP A 256 -7.82 -2.24 -7.81
N ARG A 257 -8.62 -2.65 -6.81
CA ARG A 257 -9.12 -4.04 -6.72
C ARG A 257 -10.09 -4.39 -7.83
N LEU A 258 -11.03 -3.49 -8.14
CA LEU A 258 -11.97 -3.67 -9.23
C LEU A 258 -11.24 -3.73 -10.58
N GLU A 259 -10.26 -2.86 -10.81
CA GLU A 259 -9.41 -2.89 -12.02
C GLU A 259 -8.59 -4.18 -12.14
N CYS A 260 -8.09 -4.70 -11.01
CA CYS A 260 -7.43 -6.01 -10.99
C CYS A 260 -8.41 -7.14 -11.33
N SER A 261 -9.61 -7.12 -10.74
CA SER A 261 -10.67 -8.10 -11.02
C SER A 261 -11.14 -8.05 -12.47
N ILE A 262 -11.30 -6.85 -13.05
CA ILE A 262 -11.64 -6.67 -14.47
C ILE A 262 -10.56 -7.31 -15.34
N ARG A 263 -9.28 -7.01 -15.10
CA ARG A 263 -8.17 -7.62 -15.87
C ARG A 263 -8.14 -9.14 -15.75
N ASN A 264 -8.40 -9.68 -14.56
CA ASN A 264 -8.47 -11.14 -14.37
C ASN A 264 -9.66 -11.76 -15.12
N LEU A 265 -10.82 -11.12 -15.12
CA LEU A 265 -11.99 -11.61 -15.85
C LEU A 265 -11.80 -11.51 -17.38
N GLU A 266 -11.20 -10.43 -17.86
CA GLU A 266 -10.81 -10.28 -19.28
C GLU A 266 -9.88 -11.41 -19.70
N GLU A 267 -8.93 -11.76 -18.83
CA GLU A 267 -8.00 -12.88 -19.03
C GLU A 267 -8.72 -14.23 -19.12
N VAL A 268 -9.65 -14.50 -18.19
CA VAL A 268 -10.46 -15.74 -18.20
C VAL A 268 -11.35 -15.82 -19.44
N ILE A 269 -11.99 -14.72 -19.84
CA ILE A 269 -12.81 -14.66 -21.05
C ILE A 269 -11.95 -14.94 -22.28
N PHE A 270 -10.75 -14.36 -22.34
CA PHE A 270 -9.82 -14.59 -23.43
C PHE A 270 -9.38 -16.06 -23.50
N GLU A 271 -9.00 -16.67 -22.36
CA GLU A 271 -8.64 -18.09 -22.31
C GLU A 271 -9.78 -19.00 -22.78
N ARG A 272 -11.00 -18.80 -22.28
CA ARG A 272 -12.17 -19.59 -22.72
C ARG A 272 -12.47 -19.42 -24.20
N THR A 273 -12.26 -18.22 -24.74
CA THR A 273 -12.45 -17.94 -26.16
C THR A 273 -11.40 -18.67 -27.01
N CYS A 274 -10.14 -18.63 -26.58
CA CYS A 274 -9.04 -19.39 -27.14
C CYS A 274 -9.32 -20.90 -27.14
N GLU A 275 -9.77 -21.48 -26.02
CA GLU A 275 -10.13 -22.91 -25.95
C GLU A 275 -11.24 -23.29 -26.92
N ARG A 276 -12.26 -22.43 -27.06
CA ARG A 276 -13.38 -22.66 -27.98
C ARG A 276 -12.91 -22.72 -29.44
N VAL A 277 -12.03 -21.82 -29.86
CA VAL A 277 -11.55 -21.76 -31.25
C VAL A 277 -10.38 -22.70 -31.53
N ARG A 278 -9.77 -23.31 -30.50
CA ARG A 278 -8.60 -24.18 -30.65
C ARG A 278 -8.83 -25.32 -31.64
N LYS A 279 -9.95 -26.02 -31.53
CA LYS A 279 -10.31 -27.13 -32.43
C LYS A 279 -10.49 -26.64 -33.87
N ASP A 280 -11.08 -25.47 -34.04
CA ASP A 280 -11.32 -24.87 -35.35
C ASP A 280 -9.99 -24.44 -35.99
N VAL A 281 -9.08 -23.83 -35.22
CA VAL A 281 -7.73 -23.47 -35.67
C VAL A 281 -6.95 -24.71 -36.09
N ASP A 282 -6.96 -25.77 -35.27
CA ASP A 282 -6.26 -27.03 -35.59
C ASP A 282 -6.83 -27.66 -36.89
N ALA A 283 -8.15 -27.67 -37.04
CA ALA A 283 -8.83 -28.18 -38.24
C ALA A 283 -8.52 -27.35 -39.50
N ILE A 284 -8.50 -26.02 -39.38
CA ILE A 284 -8.15 -25.12 -40.49
C ILE A 284 -6.68 -25.32 -40.90
N VAL A 285 -5.76 -25.43 -39.94
CA VAL A 285 -4.33 -25.66 -40.21
C VAL A 285 -4.12 -26.99 -40.92
N GLU A 286 -4.80 -28.05 -40.47
CA GLU A 286 -4.74 -29.37 -41.13
C GLU A 286 -5.27 -29.30 -42.56
N ARG A 287 -6.41 -28.64 -42.79
CA ARG A 287 -6.98 -28.43 -44.13
C ARG A 287 -6.03 -27.64 -45.04
N LEU A 288 -5.46 -26.54 -44.54
CA LEU A 288 -4.52 -25.71 -45.31
C LEU A 288 -3.20 -26.42 -45.63
N SER A 289 -2.72 -27.31 -44.76
CA SER A 289 -1.53 -28.12 -45.03
C SER A 289 -1.69 -29.08 -46.21
N ARG A 290 -2.93 -29.41 -46.57
CA ARG A 290 -3.29 -30.28 -47.71
C ARG A 290 -3.56 -29.52 -49.00
N MET A 291 -3.59 -28.18 -48.95
CA MET A 291 -3.86 -27.33 -50.10
C MET A 291 -2.58 -26.89 -50.79
N ASP A 292 -2.60 -26.88 -52.13
CA ASP A 292 -1.48 -26.44 -52.94
C ASP A 292 -1.29 -24.91 -52.82
N PRO A 293 -0.11 -24.41 -52.38
CA PRO A 293 0.13 -23.00 -52.13
C PRO A 293 -0.06 -22.07 -53.34
N GLY A 294 -0.17 -22.61 -54.55
CA GLY A 294 -0.37 -21.83 -55.79
C GLY A 294 -1.82 -21.61 -56.23
N ARG A 295 -2.83 -22.18 -55.56
CA ARG A 295 -4.24 -22.09 -55.97
C ARG A 295 -5.09 -21.42 -54.88
N PRO A 296 -5.89 -20.39 -55.21
CA PRO A 296 -6.79 -19.80 -54.22
C PRO A 296 -7.82 -20.85 -53.76
N PRO A 297 -8.15 -20.90 -52.46
CA PRO A 297 -9.22 -21.75 -51.96
C PRO A 297 -10.53 -21.42 -52.68
N ASP A 298 -11.27 -22.45 -53.10
CA ASP A 298 -12.67 -22.25 -53.49
C ASP A 298 -13.46 -21.73 -52.26
N PRO A 299 -14.45 -20.84 -52.45
CA PRO A 299 -15.25 -20.31 -51.35
C PRO A 299 -16.00 -21.45 -50.66
N ASP A 300 -15.59 -21.75 -49.42
CA ASP A 300 -16.14 -22.78 -48.55
C ASP A 300 -16.90 -22.11 -47.39
N PRO A 301 -18.24 -22.15 -47.37
CA PRO A 301 -19.05 -21.54 -46.31
C PRO A 301 -18.75 -22.12 -44.91
N GLU A 302 -18.33 -23.38 -44.81
CA GLU A 302 -17.93 -23.96 -43.53
C GLU A 302 -16.61 -23.35 -43.04
N LEU A 303 -15.68 -23.10 -43.97
CA LEU A 303 -14.40 -22.46 -43.68
C LEU A 303 -14.59 -21.01 -43.23
N GLU A 304 -15.46 -20.25 -43.89
CA GLU A 304 -15.81 -18.88 -43.47
C GLU A 304 -16.43 -18.84 -42.07
N ALA A 305 -17.31 -19.78 -41.75
CA ALA A 305 -17.93 -19.88 -40.43
C ALA A 305 -16.91 -20.19 -39.32
N MET A 306 -15.89 -21.01 -39.60
CA MET A 306 -14.79 -21.30 -38.66
C MET A 306 -13.81 -20.13 -38.50
N ILE A 307 -13.62 -19.31 -39.54
CA ILE A 307 -12.68 -18.19 -39.54
C ILE A 307 -13.23 -16.98 -38.77
N SER A 308 -14.54 -16.73 -38.81
CA SER A 308 -15.15 -15.53 -38.20
C SER A 308 -14.86 -15.35 -36.70
N PRO A 309 -14.96 -16.39 -35.83
CA PRO A 309 -14.59 -16.28 -34.41
C PRO A 309 -13.11 -16.00 -34.18
N ILE A 310 -12.23 -16.53 -35.04
CA ILE A 310 -10.77 -16.35 -34.97
C ILE A 310 -10.40 -14.90 -35.32
N LEU A 311 -11.01 -14.35 -36.37
CA LEU A 311 -10.81 -12.94 -36.74
C LEU A 311 -11.29 -11.99 -35.65
N ALA A 312 -12.44 -12.28 -35.03
CA ALA A 312 -12.94 -11.51 -33.90
C ALA A 312 -11.94 -11.50 -32.73
N LEU A 313 -11.36 -12.65 -32.39
CA LEU A 313 -10.34 -12.79 -31.35
C LEU A 313 -9.06 -11.97 -31.67
N CYS A 314 -8.54 -12.07 -32.89
CA CYS A 314 -7.37 -11.29 -33.33
C CYS A 314 -7.63 -9.77 -33.34
N SER A 315 -8.85 -9.36 -33.70
CA SER A 315 -9.25 -7.94 -33.76
C SER A 315 -9.37 -7.28 -32.39
N ALA A 316 -9.83 -8.03 -31.37
CA ALA A 316 -10.01 -7.53 -30.01
C ALA A 316 -8.68 -7.13 -29.33
N MET A 317 -7.56 -7.70 -29.77
CA MET A 317 -6.25 -7.44 -29.17
C MET A 317 -5.41 -6.37 -29.88
N SER A 318 -5.56 -6.24 -31.20
CA SER A 318 -4.68 -5.39 -32.01
C SER A 318 -5.04 -3.90 -31.98
N GLY A 319 -6.10 -3.53 -31.25
CA GLY A 319 -6.55 -2.14 -31.15
C GLY A 319 -6.84 -1.58 -32.54
N ALA A 320 -7.83 -2.17 -33.23
CA ALA A 320 -8.33 -1.72 -34.53
C ALA A 320 -7.26 -1.31 -35.56
N ARG A 321 -6.72 -2.30 -36.30
CA ARG A 321 -6.21 -2.06 -37.65
C ARG A 321 -6.66 -3.14 -38.61
N ASP A 322 -7.54 -2.71 -39.49
CA ASP A 322 -7.94 -3.36 -40.73
C ASP A 322 -6.70 -3.92 -41.44
N SER A 323 -6.47 -5.22 -41.29
CA SER A 323 -5.40 -5.94 -41.98
C SER A 323 -6.08 -6.93 -42.90
N GLY A 324 -6.59 -6.39 -44.01
CA GLY A 324 -6.86 -7.19 -45.18
C GLY A 324 -5.61 -8.01 -45.54
N SER A 325 -5.87 -9.28 -45.87
CA SER A 325 -5.14 -10.08 -46.86
C SER A 325 -3.94 -10.94 -46.46
N ASP A 326 -3.97 -11.68 -45.34
CA ASP A 326 -3.34 -13.03 -45.34
C ASP A 326 -3.90 -13.94 -44.23
N LEU A 327 -4.74 -14.91 -44.63
CA LEU A 327 -5.30 -15.92 -43.73
C LEU A 327 -4.19 -16.70 -42.99
N ARG A 328 -3.04 -16.95 -43.64
CA ARG A 328 -1.93 -17.68 -43.04
C ARG A 328 -1.26 -16.89 -41.93
N LYS A 329 -1.18 -15.56 -42.07
CA LYS A 329 -0.65 -14.67 -41.04
C LYS A 329 -1.57 -14.61 -39.83
N THR A 330 -2.87 -14.44 -40.05
CA THR A 330 -3.88 -14.46 -38.97
C THR A 330 -3.86 -15.79 -38.20
N LEU A 331 -3.72 -16.92 -38.91
CA LEU A 331 -3.62 -18.23 -38.27
C LEU A 331 -2.31 -18.43 -37.51
N SER A 332 -1.20 -17.88 -38.00
CA SER A 332 0.07 -17.89 -37.28
C SER A 332 0.00 -17.09 -35.98
N GLU A 333 -0.64 -15.93 -36.00
CA GLU A 333 -0.89 -15.10 -34.81
C GLU A 333 -1.81 -15.83 -33.82
N ALA A 334 -2.92 -16.40 -34.29
CA ALA A 334 -3.83 -17.21 -33.47
C ALA A 334 -3.14 -18.42 -32.82
N ARG A 335 -2.26 -19.10 -33.58
CA ARG A 335 -1.50 -20.26 -33.07
C ARG A 335 -0.51 -19.85 -31.98
N SER A 336 0.21 -18.75 -32.16
CA SER A 336 1.13 -18.25 -31.13
C SER A 336 0.37 -17.91 -29.83
N LEU A 337 -0.84 -17.37 -29.93
CA LEU A 337 -1.70 -17.07 -28.76
C LEU A 337 -2.22 -18.32 -28.04
N LEU A 338 -2.51 -19.38 -28.78
CA LEU A 338 -3.02 -20.64 -28.22
C LEU A 338 -1.93 -21.47 -27.55
N TYR A 339 -0.71 -21.44 -28.11
CA TYR A 339 0.32 -22.43 -27.80
C TYR A 339 1.58 -21.85 -27.15
N ASP A 340 1.93 -20.58 -27.40
CA ASP A 340 3.19 -19.99 -26.93
C ASP A 340 2.99 -18.97 -25.79
N ARG A 341 1.77 -18.86 -25.27
CA ARG A 341 1.44 -17.91 -24.19
C ARG A 341 1.72 -18.50 -22.81
N ASP A 342 2.43 -17.75 -21.97
CA ASP A 342 2.48 -18.00 -20.52
C ASP A 342 1.08 -17.82 -19.91
N ARG A 343 0.48 -18.92 -19.48
CA ARG A 343 -0.83 -18.92 -18.81
C ARG A 343 -0.63 -18.50 -17.35
N PRO A 344 -1.28 -17.43 -16.85
CA PRO A 344 -1.21 -17.03 -15.45
C PRO A 344 -2.08 -17.97 -14.58
N ALA A 345 -1.71 -19.26 -14.52
CA ALA A 345 -2.56 -20.31 -13.96
C ALA A 345 -2.55 -20.41 -12.42
N LEU A 346 -1.79 -19.57 -11.70
CA LEU A 346 -1.52 -19.79 -10.27
C LEU A 346 -2.03 -18.69 -9.32
N GLY A 347 -2.78 -17.69 -9.80
CA GLY A 347 -3.19 -16.56 -8.95
C GLY A 347 -4.61 -16.02 -9.13
N ILE A 348 -5.45 -16.64 -9.97
CA ILE A 348 -6.79 -16.14 -10.29
C ILE A 348 -7.82 -17.09 -9.65
N PRO A 349 -8.54 -16.66 -8.58
CA PRO A 349 -9.52 -17.48 -7.87
C PRO A 349 -10.60 -18.10 -8.76
N GLU A 350 -10.94 -17.44 -9.86
CA GLU A 350 -11.98 -17.84 -10.81
C GLU A 350 -11.62 -19.09 -11.65
N TYR A 351 -10.40 -19.62 -11.53
CA TYR A 351 -10.02 -20.95 -12.03
C TYR A 351 -10.24 -22.09 -11.02
N SER A 352 -10.69 -21.79 -9.80
CA SER A 352 -10.77 -22.77 -8.70
C SER A 352 -12.08 -23.55 -8.61
N ASP A 353 -12.95 -23.45 -9.62
CA ASP A 353 -14.26 -24.13 -9.67
C ASP A 353 -14.25 -25.42 -10.51
#